data_AF-A0A7C5FT65-F1
#
_entry.id   AF-A0A7C5FT65-F1
#
_cell.length_a   1.000
_cell.length_b   1.000
_cell.length_c   1.000
_cell.angle_alpha   90.00
_cell.angle_beta   90.00
_cell.angle_gamma   90.00
#
_symmetry.space_group_name_H-M   'P 1'
#
loop_
_entity.id
_entity.type
_entity.pdbx_description
1 polymer ?
#
loop_
_entity_poly.entity_id
_entity_poly.type
_entity_poly.pdbx_seq_one_letter_code
_entity_poly.pdbx_strand_id
1 'polypeptide(L)'
;MRFKPGDRVKVVERPMTTADAKSALFYDYFCNLTGTVSKVYEDGTLTVDIDLDSLPEDIRRRHHEIEEAVRRRWLDGLSEENRDKLSEKESTVKLEYKILVAEADLIELGKGATPARPKSKPTVTVSKTSVSDTSAAKPVEKKSKTSAEKKEARPTEADLARAEAEHLKEIAKRIQSGA
;
A
#
# COMPACT_ATOMS: atom_id res chain seq x y z
N MET A 1 -16.94 23.94 -1.39
CA MET A 1 -17.07 22.60 -0.80
C MET A 1 -18.37 21.97 -1.26
N ARG A 2 -18.24 21.20 -2.33
CA ARG A 2 -19.29 20.49 -3.05
C ARG A 2 -19.67 19.17 -2.38
N PHE A 3 -18.73 18.55 -1.66
CA PHE A 3 -18.93 17.27 -0.97
C PHE A 3 -18.92 17.41 0.55
N LYS A 4 -19.61 16.49 1.24
CA LYS A 4 -19.62 16.37 2.70
C LYS A 4 -19.10 14.99 3.13
N PRO A 5 -18.57 14.85 4.36
CA PRO A 5 -18.27 13.54 4.94
C PRO A 5 -19.51 12.64 4.90
N GLY A 6 -19.32 11.40 4.45
CA GLY A 6 -20.38 10.40 4.26
C GLY A 6 -20.99 10.36 2.86
N ASP A 7 -20.66 11.30 1.96
CA ASP A 7 -21.15 11.26 0.58
C ASP A 7 -20.46 10.15 -0.23
N ARG A 8 -21.25 9.46 -1.07
CA ARG A 8 -20.77 8.46 -2.03
C ARG A 8 -20.19 9.15 -3.26
N VAL A 9 -18.94 8.84 -3.56
CA VAL A 9 -18.18 9.47 -4.65
C VAL A 9 -17.49 8.43 -5.52
N LYS A 10 -17.20 8.83 -6.76
CA LYS A 10 -16.35 8.09 -7.69
C LYS A 10 -15.28 9.02 -8.24
N VAL A 11 -14.09 8.49 -8.42
CA VAL A 11 -12.97 9.21 -9.02
C VAL A 11 -13.16 9.31 -10.53
N VAL A 12 -13.00 10.52 -11.06
CA VAL A 12 -13.09 10.82 -12.51
C VAL A 12 -12.07 9.99 -13.28
N GLU A 13 -12.45 9.53 -14.46
CA GLU A 13 -11.52 8.95 -15.42
C GLU A 13 -10.87 10.07 -16.24
N ARG A 14 -9.61 10.37 -15.97
CA ARG A 14 -8.78 11.31 -16.74
C ARG A 14 -7.32 10.87 -16.76
N PRO A 15 -6.54 11.21 -17.80
CA PRO A 15 -5.10 10.94 -17.79
C PRO A 15 -4.38 11.82 -16.76
N MET A 16 -3.39 11.24 -16.08
CA MET A 16 -2.53 11.95 -15.16
C MET A 16 -1.78 13.08 -15.87
N THR A 17 -1.91 14.30 -15.36
CA THR A 17 -1.19 15.47 -15.88
C THR A 17 0.12 15.67 -15.12
N THR A 18 1.08 16.39 -15.70
CA THR A 18 2.36 16.72 -15.04
C THR A 18 2.17 17.48 -13.72
N ALA A 19 1.07 18.22 -13.56
CA ALA A 19 0.72 18.87 -12.31
C ALA A 19 0.32 17.86 -11.22
N ASP A 20 -0.40 16.80 -11.59
CA ASP A 20 -0.83 15.74 -10.68
C ASP A 20 0.36 14.89 -10.22
N ALA A 21 1.31 14.63 -11.11
CA ALA A 21 2.56 13.95 -10.78
C ALA A 21 3.36 14.70 -9.69
N LYS A 22 3.25 16.03 -9.65
CA LYS A 22 3.91 16.87 -8.62
C LYS A 22 3.10 16.98 -7.34
N SER A 23 1.78 17.05 -7.44
CA SER A 23 0.90 17.17 -6.28
C SER A 23 0.68 15.84 -5.56
N ALA A 24 0.91 14.70 -6.25
CA ALA A 24 0.64 13.35 -5.76
C ALA A 24 -0.84 13.12 -5.36
N LEU A 25 -1.76 13.97 -5.85
CA LEU A 25 -3.19 13.92 -5.53
C LEU A 25 -4.00 13.05 -6.48
N PHE A 26 -3.47 12.76 -7.67
CA PHE A 26 -4.17 11.96 -8.67
C PHE A 26 -3.18 11.04 -9.41
N TYR A 27 -3.59 9.80 -9.59
CA TYR A 27 -2.87 8.79 -10.36
C TYR A 27 -3.83 8.04 -11.27
N ASP A 28 -3.34 7.55 -12.41
CA ASP A 28 -4.17 6.84 -13.39
C ASP A 28 -4.90 5.63 -12.79
N TYR A 29 -4.27 4.92 -11.84
CA TYR A 29 -4.86 3.75 -11.18
C TYR A 29 -5.94 4.10 -10.14
N PHE A 30 -6.19 5.40 -9.87
CA PHE A 30 -7.34 5.83 -9.09
C PHE A 30 -8.61 6.00 -9.93
N CYS A 31 -8.51 5.99 -11.26
CA CYS A 31 -9.66 6.12 -12.14
C CYS A 31 -10.71 5.05 -11.82
N ASN A 32 -11.98 5.44 -11.86
CA ASN A 32 -13.13 4.58 -11.64
C ASN A 32 -13.26 3.95 -10.25
N LEU A 33 -12.40 4.28 -9.29
CA LEU A 33 -12.57 3.83 -7.91
C LEU A 33 -13.80 4.51 -7.27
N THR A 34 -14.54 3.73 -6.48
CA THR A 34 -15.71 4.22 -5.73
C THR A 34 -15.42 4.20 -4.25
N GLY A 35 -16.01 5.13 -3.53
CA GLY A 35 -15.79 5.23 -2.09
C GLY A 35 -16.75 6.17 -1.40
N THR A 36 -16.41 6.47 -0.16
CA THR A 36 -17.15 7.39 0.70
C THR A 36 -16.21 8.47 1.21
N VAL A 37 -16.64 9.72 1.22
CA VAL A 37 -15.82 10.81 1.78
C VAL A 37 -15.68 10.63 3.29
N SER A 38 -14.45 10.51 3.76
CA SER A 38 -14.12 10.38 5.19
C SER A 38 -13.92 11.75 5.83
N LYS A 39 -13.11 12.60 5.19
CA LYS A 39 -12.74 13.92 5.69
C LYS A 39 -12.55 14.91 4.54
N VAL A 40 -12.92 16.17 4.79
CA VAL A 40 -12.73 17.29 3.87
C VAL A 40 -11.76 18.28 4.52
N TYR A 41 -10.76 18.73 3.77
CA TYR A 41 -9.79 19.71 4.22
C TYR A 41 -10.09 21.09 3.61
N GLU A 42 -9.63 22.14 4.28
CA GLU A 42 -9.90 23.54 3.88
C GLU A 42 -9.24 23.94 2.55
N ASP A 43 -8.18 23.24 2.16
CA ASP A 43 -7.44 23.43 0.90
C ASP A 43 -8.14 22.85 -0.34
N GLY A 44 -9.32 22.25 -0.16
CA GLY A 44 -10.07 21.59 -1.25
C GLY A 44 -9.61 20.17 -1.55
N THR A 45 -8.81 19.55 -0.66
CA THR A 45 -8.51 18.12 -0.71
C THR A 45 -9.48 17.31 0.17
N LEU A 46 -9.72 16.06 -0.20
CA LEU A 46 -10.64 15.15 0.48
C LEU A 46 -10.00 13.78 0.65
N THR A 47 -10.18 13.19 1.83
CA THR A 47 -9.88 11.78 2.06
C THR A 47 -11.10 10.94 1.72
N VAL A 48 -10.93 9.98 0.81
CA VAL A 48 -11.97 9.04 0.40
C VAL A 48 -11.60 7.64 0.89
N ASP A 49 -12.53 7.00 1.58
CA ASP A 49 -12.49 5.59 1.95
C ASP A 49 -12.98 4.77 0.76
N ILE A 50 -12.06 4.05 0.12
CA ILE A 50 -12.34 3.29 -1.11
C ILE A 50 -12.97 1.95 -0.80
N ASP A 51 -13.98 1.57 -1.59
CA ASP A 51 -14.56 0.23 -1.55
C ASP A 51 -13.58 -0.77 -2.15
N LEU A 52 -13.25 -1.84 -1.40
CA LEU A 52 -12.31 -2.88 -1.86
C LEU A 52 -12.80 -3.61 -3.13
N ASP A 53 -14.12 -3.63 -3.35
CA ASP A 53 -14.74 -4.21 -4.55
C ASP A 53 -14.47 -3.37 -5.81
N SER A 54 -14.17 -2.07 -5.65
CA SER A 54 -13.81 -1.19 -6.76
C SER A 54 -12.33 -1.27 -7.14
N LEU A 55 -11.48 -1.85 -6.27
CA LEU A 55 -10.06 -2.00 -6.54
C LEU A 55 -9.80 -3.08 -7.60
N PRO A 56 -8.77 -2.90 -8.45
CA PRO A 56 -8.24 -3.96 -9.30
C PRO A 56 -7.83 -5.19 -8.49
N GLU A 57 -8.01 -6.38 -9.06
CA GLU A 57 -7.78 -7.66 -8.38
C GLU A 57 -6.36 -7.79 -7.81
N ASP A 58 -5.34 -7.29 -8.52
CA ASP A 58 -3.96 -7.31 -8.05
C ASP A 58 -3.73 -6.45 -6.80
N ILE A 59 -4.38 -5.28 -6.73
CA ILE A 59 -4.28 -4.38 -5.59
C ILE A 59 -5.08 -4.94 -4.42
N ARG A 60 -6.28 -5.46 -4.69
CA ARG A 60 -7.13 -6.12 -3.70
C ARG A 60 -6.40 -7.30 -3.05
N ARG A 61 -5.76 -8.17 -3.84
CA ARG A 61 -4.96 -9.29 -3.34
C ARG A 61 -3.85 -8.83 -2.41
N ARG A 62 -3.07 -7.83 -2.82
CA ARG A 62 -2.00 -7.25 -1.97
C ARG A 62 -2.55 -6.65 -0.67
N HIS A 63 -3.69 -5.96 -0.75
CA HIS A 63 -4.34 -5.40 0.44
C HIS A 63 -4.69 -6.49 1.45
N HIS A 64 -5.27 -7.61 0.98
CA HIS A 64 -5.55 -8.77 1.84
C HIS A 64 -4.28 -9.42 2.39
N GLU A 65 -3.23 -9.58 1.58
CA GLU A 65 -1.95 -10.13 2.05
C GLU A 65 -1.34 -9.27 3.17
N ILE A 66 -1.39 -7.95 3.03
CA ILE A 66 -0.91 -7.01 4.05
C ILE A 66 -1.79 -7.08 5.30
N GLU A 67 -3.11 -7.13 5.13
CA GLU A 67 -4.05 -7.27 6.25
C GLU A 67 -3.78 -8.55 7.06
N GLU A 68 -3.57 -9.68 6.39
CA GLU A 68 -3.18 -10.94 7.02
C GLU A 68 -1.84 -10.83 7.74
N ALA A 69 -0.83 -10.22 7.11
CA ALA A 69 0.49 -10.05 7.70
C ALA A 69 0.45 -9.17 8.96
N VAL A 70 -0.32 -8.08 8.93
CA VAL A 70 -0.54 -7.20 10.08
C VAL A 70 -1.31 -7.94 11.17
N ARG A 71 -2.35 -8.70 10.82
CA ARG A 71 -3.10 -9.51 11.78
C ARG A 71 -2.22 -10.53 12.48
N ARG A 72 -1.41 -11.29 11.73
CA ARG A 72 -0.46 -12.26 12.29
C ARG A 72 0.54 -11.59 13.22
N ARG A 73 1.18 -10.50 12.77
CA ARG A 73 2.14 -9.75 13.60
C ARG A 73 1.50 -9.22 14.88
N TRP A 74 0.26 -8.75 14.81
CA TRP A 74 -0.46 -8.27 15.98
C TRP A 74 -0.81 -9.41 16.94
N LEU A 75 -1.27 -10.55 16.43
CA LEU A 75 -1.53 -11.74 17.24
C LEU A 75 -0.26 -12.31 17.88
N ASP A 76 0.86 -12.31 17.17
CA ASP A 76 2.15 -12.79 17.68
C ASP A 76 2.75 -11.83 18.72
N GLY A 77 2.35 -10.56 18.70
CA GLY A 77 2.69 -9.58 19.74
C GLY A 77 1.85 -9.71 21.02
N LEU A 78 0.81 -10.54 21.04
CA LEU A 78 -0.03 -10.77 22.20
C LEU A 78 0.43 -12.01 22.97
N SER A 79 0.38 -11.96 24.30
CA SER A 79 0.59 -13.13 25.15
C SER A 79 -0.53 -14.16 24.96
N GLU A 80 -0.25 -15.44 25.22
CA GLU A 80 -1.22 -16.54 25.06
C GLU A 80 -2.51 -16.28 25.86
N GLU A 81 -2.40 -15.79 27.09
CA GLU A 81 -3.54 -15.43 27.94
C GLU A 81 -4.43 -14.32 27.37
N ASN A 82 -3.86 -13.44 26.53
CA ASN A 82 -4.60 -12.35 25.88
C ASN A 82 -5.19 -12.79 24.54
N ARG A 83 -4.52 -13.72 23.82
CA ARG A 83 -5.06 -14.34 22.60
C ARG A 83 -6.34 -15.12 22.91
N ASP A 84 -6.38 -15.86 24.02
CA ASP A 84 -7.55 -16.67 24.40
C ASP A 84 -8.74 -15.84 24.92
N LYS A 85 -8.49 -14.60 25.36
CA LYS A 85 -9.55 -13.68 25.82
C LYS A 85 -10.18 -12.89 24.68
N LEU A 86 -9.58 -12.86 23.50
CA LEU A 86 -10.08 -12.14 22.34
C LEU A 86 -11.20 -12.92 21.65
N SER A 87 -12.34 -12.28 21.44
CA SER A 87 -13.37 -12.84 20.56
C SER A 87 -12.93 -12.80 19.09
N GLU A 88 -13.50 -13.66 18.24
CA GLU A 88 -13.18 -13.67 16.79
C GLU A 88 -13.35 -12.27 16.15
N LYS A 89 -14.33 -11.50 16.60
CA LYS A 89 -14.57 -10.13 16.13
C LYS A 89 -13.46 -9.16 16.52
N GLU A 90 -12.88 -9.32 17.70
CA GLU A 90 -11.79 -8.47 18.18
C GLU A 90 -10.44 -8.92 17.59
N SER A 91 -10.29 -10.21 17.28
CA SER A 91 -9.13 -10.74 16.57
C SER A 91 -9.05 -10.30 15.09
N THR A 92 -10.17 -9.79 14.55
CA THR A 92 -10.25 -9.38 13.13
C THR A 92 -9.69 -7.98 12.95
N VAL A 93 -8.43 -7.90 12.52
CA VAL A 93 -7.85 -6.68 11.97
C VAL A 93 -8.40 -6.46 10.56
N LYS A 94 -9.01 -5.29 10.32
CA LYS A 94 -9.46 -4.83 8.99
C LYS A 94 -8.70 -3.57 8.61
N LEU A 95 -8.09 -3.56 7.43
CA LEU A 95 -7.41 -2.38 6.90
C LEU A 95 -8.35 -1.60 5.98
N GLU A 96 -8.42 -0.29 6.21
CA GLU A 96 -9.14 0.64 5.34
C GLU A 96 -8.20 1.18 4.27
N TYR A 97 -8.66 1.21 3.02
CA TYR A 97 -7.91 1.79 1.91
C TYR A 97 -8.36 3.24 1.71
N LYS A 98 -7.60 4.18 2.28
CA LYS A 98 -7.90 5.63 2.19
C LYS A 98 -6.99 6.29 1.17
N ILE A 99 -7.55 7.15 0.32
CA ILE A 99 -6.78 7.97 -0.62
C ILE A 99 -7.09 9.46 -0.41
N LEU A 100 -6.11 10.31 -0.68
CA LEU A 100 -6.28 11.77 -0.70
C LEU A 100 -6.43 12.21 -2.15
N VAL A 101 -7.50 12.95 -2.46
CA VAL A 101 -7.84 13.38 -3.82
C VAL A 101 -8.34 14.83 -3.80
N ALA A 102 -8.19 15.54 -4.92
CA ALA A 102 -8.73 16.90 -5.07
C ALA A 102 -10.26 16.88 -5.29
N GLU A 103 -10.94 17.94 -4.85
CA GLU A 103 -12.39 18.13 -5.06
C GLU A 103 -12.79 18.10 -6.55
N ALA A 104 -11.91 18.56 -7.44
CA ALA A 104 -12.16 18.61 -8.88
C ALA A 104 -12.23 17.23 -9.56
N ASP A 105 -11.64 16.20 -8.93
CA ASP A 105 -11.49 14.87 -9.50
C ASP A 105 -12.54 13.86 -9.01
N LEU A 106 -13.57 14.36 -8.33
CA LEU A 106 -14.64 13.55 -7.76
C LEU A 106 -15.97 13.79 -8.47
N ILE A 107 -16.72 12.71 -8.65
CA ILE A 107 -18.09 12.69 -9.16
C ILE A 107 -19.00 12.15 -8.06
N GLU A 108 -20.09 12.87 -7.78
CA GLU A 108 -21.13 12.39 -6.85
C GLU A 108 -21.91 11.25 -7.50
N LEU A 109 -21.99 10.08 -6.85
CA LEU A 109 -22.83 8.97 -7.33
C LEU A 109 -24.31 9.08 -6.89
N GLY A 110 -24.69 10.21 -6.31
CA GLY A 110 -26.01 10.44 -5.74
C GLY A 110 -26.16 9.84 -4.34
N LYS A 111 -26.93 10.53 -3.49
CA LYS A 111 -27.33 10.07 -2.15
C LYS A 111 -28.33 8.92 -2.27
N GLY A 112 -27.84 7.71 -2.53
CA GLY A 112 -28.77 6.63 -2.85
C GLY A 112 -28.19 5.23 -2.89
N ALA A 113 -27.32 4.87 -1.95
CA ALA A 113 -27.19 3.50 -1.45
C ALA A 113 -26.06 3.47 -0.42
N THR A 114 -26.42 3.61 0.85
CA THR A 114 -25.67 2.93 1.89
C THR A 114 -25.58 1.44 1.49
N PRO A 115 -24.38 0.85 1.33
CA PRO A 115 -24.30 -0.59 1.21
C PRO A 115 -24.84 -1.16 2.52
N ALA A 116 -26.02 -1.75 2.46
CA ALA A 116 -26.61 -2.45 3.59
C ALA A 116 -25.62 -3.51 4.04
N ARG A 117 -25.09 -3.35 5.25
CA ARG A 117 -24.28 -4.33 5.99
C ARG A 117 -24.88 -5.73 5.79
N PRO A 118 -24.22 -6.66 5.07
CA PRO A 118 -24.81 -7.96 4.81
C PRO A 118 -24.91 -8.75 6.11
N LYS A 119 -26.15 -9.07 6.51
CA LYS A 119 -26.43 -10.10 7.53
C LYS A 119 -26.16 -11.45 6.88
N SER A 120 -24.99 -12.01 7.15
CA SER A 120 -24.62 -13.37 6.77
C SER A 120 -25.58 -14.41 7.39
N LYS A 121 -26.28 -15.16 6.54
CA LYS A 121 -26.79 -16.50 6.85
C LYS A 121 -26.10 -17.49 5.89
N PRO A 122 -25.50 -18.59 6.38
CA PRO A 122 -24.78 -19.52 5.54
C PRO A 122 -25.75 -20.52 4.92
N THR A 123 -25.77 -20.60 3.59
CA THR A 123 -26.34 -21.75 2.87
C THR A 123 -25.23 -22.37 2.05
N VAL A 124 -24.79 -23.53 2.52
CA VAL A 124 -23.86 -24.44 1.86
C VAL A 124 -24.49 -24.93 0.57
N THR A 125 -23.79 -24.79 -0.56
CA THR A 125 -24.07 -25.58 -1.76
C THR A 125 -22.73 -26.01 -2.34
N VAL A 126 -22.41 -27.27 -2.08
CA VAL A 126 -21.31 -28.02 -2.68
C VAL A 126 -21.68 -28.28 -4.14
N SER A 127 -20.80 -27.92 -5.07
CA SER A 127 -20.85 -28.42 -6.44
C SER A 127 -19.44 -28.77 -6.90
N LYS A 128 -19.25 -30.07 -7.11
CA LYS A 128 -18.12 -30.73 -7.75
C LYS A 128 -18.04 -30.34 -9.22
N THR A 129 -16.84 -30.28 -9.80
CA THR A 129 -16.41 -30.66 -11.18
C THR A 129 -14.93 -30.24 -11.28
N SER A 130 -13.91 -31.09 -11.10
CA SER A 130 -13.34 -32.13 -11.99
C SER A 130 -12.72 -31.64 -13.31
N VAL A 131 -11.41 -31.90 -13.43
CA VAL A 131 -10.52 -32.04 -14.62
C VAL A 131 -10.33 -30.79 -15.49
N SER A 132 -9.17 -30.45 -16.06
CA SER A 132 -7.84 -31.05 -16.25
C SER A 132 -7.00 -29.95 -16.91
N ASP A 133 -5.71 -29.77 -16.59
CA ASP A 133 -4.80 -29.22 -17.59
C ASP A 133 -3.34 -29.60 -17.36
N THR A 134 -2.72 -30.04 -18.44
CA THR A 134 -1.43 -30.70 -18.50
C THR A 134 -0.35 -29.70 -18.87
N SER A 135 0.76 -29.78 -18.13
CA SER A 135 2.05 -29.13 -18.38
C SER A 135 2.52 -29.18 -19.83
N ALA A 136 2.97 -28.02 -20.35
CA ALA A 136 4.05 -27.97 -21.33
C ALA A 136 4.82 -26.63 -21.22
N ALA A 137 6.12 -26.74 -20.97
CA ALA A 137 7.06 -25.66 -20.74
C ALA A 137 7.52 -24.95 -22.03
N LYS A 138 7.97 -23.69 -21.89
CA LYS A 138 9.28 -23.24 -22.41
C LYS A 138 9.70 -21.87 -21.85
N PRO A 139 10.94 -21.71 -21.35
CA PRO A 139 11.51 -20.45 -20.91
C PRO A 139 12.18 -19.72 -22.09
N VAL A 140 12.01 -18.40 -22.18
CA VAL A 140 12.75 -17.55 -23.13
C VAL A 140 13.49 -16.47 -22.35
N GLU A 141 14.81 -16.64 -22.29
CA GLU A 141 15.80 -15.65 -21.86
C GLU A 141 15.66 -14.34 -22.67
N LYS A 142 15.67 -13.20 -21.98
CA LYS A 142 15.95 -11.90 -22.59
C LYS A 142 17.08 -11.18 -21.84
N LYS A 143 18.18 -11.07 -22.57
CA LYS A 143 19.39 -10.29 -22.35
C LYS A 143 19.07 -8.86 -21.89
N SER A 144 19.62 -8.46 -20.74
CA SER A 144 19.77 -7.07 -20.32
C SER A 144 21.01 -6.49 -21.01
N LYS A 145 20.81 -5.45 -21.84
CA LYS A 145 21.88 -4.67 -22.46
C LYS A 145 21.93 -3.29 -21.80
N THR A 146 23.13 -3.03 -21.31
CA THR A 146 23.79 -1.85 -20.74
C THR A 146 23.48 -0.52 -21.44
N SER A 147 23.18 0.50 -20.64
CA SER A 147 23.42 1.94 -20.90
C SER A 147 23.67 2.59 -19.52
N ALA A 148 24.93 2.74 -19.06
CA ALA A 148 25.81 3.88 -19.31
C ALA A 148 25.26 5.21 -18.77
N GLU A 149 25.19 5.32 -17.44
CA GLU A 149 25.04 6.59 -16.73
C GLU A 149 26.17 6.73 -15.70
N LYS A 150 26.78 7.90 -15.71
CA LYS A 150 28.04 8.30 -15.09
C LYS A 150 27.93 8.22 -13.55
N LYS A 151 28.25 7.05 -12.98
CA LYS A 151 28.34 6.87 -11.52
C LYS A 151 29.64 7.48 -11.01
N GLU A 152 29.54 8.44 -10.11
CA GLU A 152 30.61 8.75 -9.17
C GLU A 152 31.06 7.43 -8.53
N ALA A 153 32.36 7.11 -8.67
CA ALA A 153 32.89 5.82 -8.27
C ALA A 153 32.67 5.63 -6.77
N ARG A 154 31.95 4.56 -6.41
CA ARG A 154 31.82 4.14 -5.01
C ARG A 154 33.24 3.93 -4.47
N PRO A 155 33.62 4.53 -3.32
CA PRO A 155 34.94 4.34 -2.73
C PRO A 155 35.26 2.85 -2.65
N THR A 156 36.46 2.48 -3.09
CA THR A 156 36.87 1.08 -3.05
C THR A 156 37.11 0.65 -1.60
N GLU A 157 37.09 -0.65 -1.33
CA GLU A 157 37.37 -1.19 0.01
C GLU A 157 38.74 -0.74 0.54
N ALA A 158 39.70 -0.54 -0.36
CA ALA A 158 41.02 0.00 -0.03
C ALA A 158 40.97 1.47 0.42
N ASP A 159 40.07 2.28 -0.15
CA ASP A 159 39.90 3.69 0.23
C ASP A 159 39.24 3.80 1.61
N LEU A 160 38.26 2.93 1.90
CA LEU A 160 37.62 2.84 3.21
C LEU A 160 38.62 2.38 4.29
N ALA A 161 39.42 1.35 4.00
CA ALA A 161 40.43 0.85 4.94
C ALA A 161 41.52 1.90 5.24
N ARG A 162 41.92 2.71 4.24
CA ARG A 162 42.88 3.81 4.45
C ARG A 162 42.27 4.89 5.35
N ALA A 163 41.02 5.27 5.12
CA ALA A 163 40.32 6.27 5.93
C ALA A 163 40.14 5.81 7.40
N GLU A 164 39.78 4.54 7.61
CA GLU A 164 39.65 3.97 8.96
C GLU A 164 41.00 3.92 9.70
N ALA A 165 42.08 3.55 9.01
CA ALA A 165 43.42 3.49 9.60
C ALA A 165 43.94 4.89 10.00
N GLU A 166 43.62 5.92 9.22
CA GLU A 166 43.97 7.30 9.55
C GLU A 166 43.18 7.81 10.77
N HIS A 167 41.89 7.51 10.82
CA HIS A 167 41.04 7.87 11.96
C HIS A 167 41.49 7.19 13.27
N LEU A 168 41.87 5.91 13.20
CA LEU A 168 42.43 5.18 14.35
C LEU A 168 43.75 5.77 14.84
N LYS A 169 44.62 6.23 13.94
CA LYS A 169 45.88 6.92 14.31
C LYS A 169 45.63 8.25 14.98
N GLU A 170 44.63 9.01 14.53
CA GLU A 170 44.26 10.29 15.14
C GLU A 170 43.71 10.10 16.56
N ILE A 171 42.86 9.09 16.76
CA ILE A 171 42.37 8.70 18.09
C ILE A 171 43.53 8.27 19.00
N ALA A 172 44.43 7.42 18.52
CA ALA A 172 45.58 6.96 19.30
C ALA A 172 46.51 8.13 19.68
N LYS A 173 46.75 9.06 18.75
CA LYS A 173 47.53 10.27 19.01
C LYS A 173 46.88 11.16 20.07
N ARG A 174 45.55 11.30 20.04
CA ARG A 174 44.80 12.09 21.02
C ARG A 174 44.79 11.47 22.41
N ILE A 175 44.76 10.14 22.49
CA ILE A 175 44.91 9.41 23.76
C ILE A 175 46.33 9.58 24.31
N GLN A 176 47.35 9.55 23.44
CA GLN A 176 48.75 9.65 23.85
C GLN A 176 49.21 11.09 24.17
N SER A 177 48.54 12.11 23.62
CA SER A 177 48.78 13.53 23.94
C SER A 177 47.89 14.06 25.07
N GLY A 178 47.06 13.21 25.69
CA GLY A 178 46.08 13.57 26.71
C GLY A 178 46.41 13.05 28.12
N ALA A 179 47.68 12.74 28.40
CA ALA A 179 48.21 12.42 29.72
C ALA A 179 49.27 13.45 30.13
#